data_AF-A0A7J4IYZ2-F1
#
_entry.id   AF-A0A7J4IYZ2-F1
#
_cell.length_a   1.000
_cell.length_b   1.000
_cell.length_c   1.000
_cell.angle_alpha   90.00
_cell.angle_beta   90.00
_cell.angle_gamma   90.00
#
_symmetry.space_group_name_H-M   'P 1'
#
loop_
_entity.id
_entity.type
_entity.pdbx_description
1 polymer ?
#
loop_
_entity_poly.entity_id
_entity_poly.type
_entity_poly.pdbx_seq_one_letter_code
_entity_poly.pdbx_strand_id
1 'polypeptide(L)'
;MKKQEPSPAQYLALKDLIFAKERIIQIHNKIEAKNTKMMASLDWVDAIFDLDMYESLARFLNRFAKAHPFEDGNKRTAFVTTDSFLRLNRLKLDIKAEKKTTTEDEKFFWQNANNQKSAEQTKQFLKEHIVPARKPTSVEQAIEQSIQENSQLLENLAAE
;
A
#
# COMPACT_ATOMS: atom_id res chain seq x y z
N MET A 1 -19.89 7.30 -6.99
CA MET A 1 -20.00 5.84 -6.70
C MET A 1 -20.15 5.66 -5.20
N LYS A 2 -20.93 4.68 -4.72
CA LYS A 2 -21.00 4.36 -3.28
C LYS A 2 -19.85 3.43 -2.91
N LYS A 3 -19.30 3.56 -1.70
CA LYS A 3 -18.31 2.61 -1.15
C LYS A 3 -19.00 1.27 -0.96
N GLN A 4 -18.56 0.27 -1.73
CA GLN A 4 -18.99 -1.11 -1.58
C GLN A 4 -17.73 -1.95 -1.38
N GLU A 5 -17.68 -2.66 -0.27
CA GLU A 5 -16.59 -3.57 0.01
C GLU A 5 -16.68 -4.76 -0.97
N PRO A 6 -15.57 -5.14 -1.64
CA PRO A 6 -15.55 -6.32 -2.50
C PRO A 6 -15.79 -7.57 -1.66
N SER A 7 -16.47 -8.57 -2.24
CA SER A 7 -16.62 -9.85 -1.54
C SER A 7 -15.26 -10.56 -1.39
N PRO A 8 -15.10 -11.47 -0.41
CA PRO A 8 -13.86 -12.25 -0.25
C PRO A 8 -13.39 -12.93 -1.53
N ALA A 9 -14.31 -13.56 -2.25
CA ALA A 9 -13.99 -14.21 -3.53
C ALA A 9 -13.46 -13.22 -4.59
N GLN A 10 -13.94 -11.98 -4.61
CA GLN A 10 -13.52 -10.97 -5.57
C GLN A 10 -12.09 -10.48 -5.32
N TYR A 11 -11.78 -10.07 -4.09
CA TYR A 11 -10.45 -9.50 -3.85
C TYR A 11 -9.36 -10.58 -3.73
N LEU A 12 -9.70 -11.77 -3.22
CA LEU A 12 -8.74 -12.89 -3.16
C LEU A 12 -8.32 -13.32 -4.57
N ALA A 13 -9.23 -13.31 -5.55
CA ALA A 13 -8.90 -13.59 -6.94
C ALA A 13 -7.95 -12.56 -7.57
N LEU A 14 -7.86 -11.35 -7.00
CA LEU A 14 -7.01 -10.26 -7.49
C LEU A 14 -5.72 -10.12 -6.68
N LYS A 15 -5.60 -10.77 -5.51
CA LYS A 15 -4.46 -10.53 -4.60
C LYS A 15 -3.13 -10.83 -5.27
N ASP A 16 -3.04 -11.95 -5.99
CA ASP A 16 -1.78 -12.43 -6.58
C ASP A 16 -1.32 -11.57 -7.75
N LEU A 17 -2.22 -10.75 -8.34
CA LEU A 17 -1.84 -9.78 -9.36
C LEU A 17 -0.98 -8.64 -8.80
N ILE A 18 -1.04 -8.38 -7.48
CA ILE A 18 -0.33 -7.29 -6.81
C ILE A 18 0.66 -7.79 -5.76
N PHE A 19 0.26 -8.76 -4.94
CA PHE A 19 1.00 -9.22 -3.77
C PHE A 19 1.95 -10.40 -4.07
N ALA A 20 2.09 -10.81 -5.32
CA ALA A 20 3.18 -11.69 -5.72
C ALA A 20 4.54 -11.00 -5.50
N LYS A 21 5.55 -11.78 -5.10
CA LYS A 21 6.91 -11.29 -4.79
C LYS A 21 7.50 -10.47 -5.93
N GLU A 22 7.41 -10.98 -7.15
CA GLU A 22 7.95 -10.35 -8.36
C GLU A 22 7.27 -9.00 -8.63
N ARG A 23 5.96 -8.92 -8.33
CA ARG A 23 5.18 -7.70 -8.51
C ARG A 23 5.53 -6.64 -7.47
N ILE A 24 5.71 -7.02 -6.20
CA ILE A 24 6.18 -6.11 -5.15
C ILE A 24 7.56 -5.55 -5.51
N ILE A 25 8.48 -6.40 -6.00
CA ILE A 25 9.80 -5.96 -6.48
C ILE A 25 9.66 -5.01 -7.68
N GLN A 26 8.77 -5.30 -8.62
CA GLN A 26 8.51 -4.42 -9.76
C GLN A 26 7.97 -3.04 -9.32
N ILE A 27 7.04 -3.02 -8.36
CA ILE A 27 6.50 -1.79 -7.78
C ILE A 27 7.64 -1.01 -7.10
N HIS A 28 8.45 -1.68 -6.29
CA HIS A 28 9.59 -1.09 -5.61
C HIS A 28 10.56 -0.42 -6.60
N ASN A 29 10.94 -1.13 -7.66
CA ASN A 29 11.86 -0.61 -8.69
C ASN A 29 11.27 0.58 -9.49
N LYS A 30 9.95 0.78 -9.48
CA LYS A 30 9.30 1.95 -10.11
C LYS A 30 9.33 3.20 -9.22
N ILE A 31 9.45 3.04 -7.90
CA ILE A 31 9.38 4.13 -6.92
C ILE A 31 10.75 4.47 -6.31
N GLU A 32 11.69 3.53 -6.37
CA GLU A 32 13.05 3.66 -5.88
C GLU A 32 14.01 3.16 -6.95
N ALA A 33 14.89 4.03 -7.42
CA ALA A 33 15.80 3.76 -8.54
C ALA A 33 17.24 3.49 -8.08
N LYS A 34 17.62 3.97 -6.88
CA LYS A 34 19.00 3.91 -6.40
C LYS A 34 19.25 2.71 -5.49
N ASN A 35 18.31 2.43 -4.60
CA ASN A 35 18.47 1.46 -3.51
C ASN A 35 17.47 0.30 -3.64
N THR A 36 17.57 -0.46 -4.74
CA THR A 36 16.62 -1.53 -5.08
C THR A 36 16.91 -2.88 -4.41
N LYS A 37 17.91 -2.93 -3.52
CA LYS A 37 18.38 -4.18 -2.94
C LYS A 37 17.36 -4.71 -1.93
N MET A 38 16.93 -5.95 -2.13
CA MET A 38 16.11 -6.67 -1.16
C MET A 38 17.01 -7.23 -0.04
N MET A 39 16.65 -6.93 1.20
CA MET A 39 17.35 -7.28 2.43
C MET A 39 16.65 -8.39 3.24
N ALA A 40 15.33 -8.58 3.03
CA ALA A 40 14.56 -9.62 3.71
C ALA A 40 13.55 -10.30 2.78
N SER A 41 13.10 -11.50 3.16
CA SER A 41 12.14 -12.28 2.36
C SER A 41 10.70 -11.72 2.43
N LEU A 42 9.94 -11.99 1.37
CA LEU A 42 8.50 -11.69 1.22
C LEU A 42 7.62 -12.94 1.32
N ASP A 43 8.16 -14.12 1.67
CA ASP A 43 7.40 -15.39 1.69
C ASP A 43 6.19 -15.39 2.65
N TRP A 44 6.15 -14.43 3.57
CA TRP A 44 5.05 -14.25 4.52
C TRP A 44 3.81 -13.54 3.93
N VAL A 45 3.95 -12.92 2.75
CA VAL A 45 2.89 -12.07 2.16
C VAL A 45 1.65 -12.88 1.83
N ASP A 46 1.79 -14.14 1.42
CA ASP A 46 0.62 -14.96 1.11
C ASP A 46 -0.19 -15.30 2.39
N ALA A 47 0.53 -15.62 3.47
CA ALA A 47 -0.07 -16.08 4.73
C ALA A 47 -0.87 -15.02 5.51
N ILE A 48 -0.82 -13.75 5.10
CA ILE A 48 -1.58 -12.67 5.75
C ILE A 48 -2.96 -12.44 5.13
N PHE A 49 -3.24 -12.99 3.94
CA PHE A 49 -4.52 -12.83 3.28
C PHE A 49 -5.54 -13.84 3.80
N ASP A 50 -6.70 -13.34 4.22
CA ASP A 50 -7.84 -14.12 4.74
C ASP A 50 -9.14 -13.49 4.21
N LEU A 51 -10.31 -13.85 4.75
CA LEU A 51 -11.65 -13.42 4.34
C LEU A 51 -12.04 -11.97 4.72
N ASP A 52 -11.19 -11.23 5.46
CA ASP A 52 -11.37 -9.80 5.74
C ASP A 52 -10.25 -8.99 5.04
N MET A 53 -10.61 -8.25 3.98
CA MET A 53 -9.67 -7.45 3.19
C MET A 53 -8.97 -6.39 4.04
N TYR A 54 -9.70 -5.69 4.89
CA TYR A 54 -9.13 -4.60 5.71
C TYR A 54 -8.14 -5.16 6.73
N GLU A 55 -8.46 -6.31 7.33
CA GLU A 55 -7.55 -7.04 8.20
C GLU A 55 -6.27 -7.45 7.48
N SER A 56 -6.40 -8.05 6.28
CA SER A 56 -5.24 -8.48 5.48
C SER A 56 -4.35 -7.30 5.08
N LEU A 57 -4.93 -6.19 4.63
CA LEU A 57 -4.17 -4.99 4.27
C LEU A 57 -3.52 -4.33 5.50
N ALA A 58 -4.20 -4.31 6.64
CA ALA A 58 -3.62 -3.79 7.88
C ALA A 58 -2.44 -4.64 8.36
N ARG A 59 -2.56 -5.97 8.30
CA ARG A 59 -1.47 -6.90 8.58
C ARG A 59 -0.31 -6.73 7.61
N PHE A 60 -0.60 -6.53 6.32
CA PHE A 60 0.41 -6.24 5.32
C PHE A 60 1.20 -4.97 5.67
N LEU A 61 0.53 -3.83 5.84
CA LEU A 61 1.19 -2.55 6.13
C LEU A 61 2.02 -2.59 7.43
N ASN A 62 1.53 -3.26 8.47
CA ASN A 62 2.26 -3.42 9.73
C ASN A 62 3.48 -4.34 9.57
N ARG A 63 3.30 -5.51 8.94
CA ARG A 63 4.37 -6.50 8.80
C ARG A 63 5.42 -6.07 7.80
N PHE A 64 5.04 -5.38 6.73
CA PHE A 64 5.96 -4.84 5.73
C PHE A 64 6.90 -3.80 6.35
N ALA A 65 6.36 -2.91 7.19
CA ALA A 65 7.16 -1.96 7.96
C ALA A 65 8.20 -2.66 8.86
N LYS A 66 7.80 -3.73 9.55
CA LYS A 66 8.68 -4.53 10.43
C LYS A 66 9.72 -5.35 9.68
N ALA A 67 9.30 -5.99 8.59
CA ALA A 67 10.17 -6.85 7.79
C ALA A 67 11.24 -6.04 7.06
N HIS A 68 10.95 -4.77 6.75
CA HIS A 68 11.84 -3.83 6.08
C HIS A 68 12.58 -4.48 4.89
N PRO A 69 11.83 -5.06 3.93
CA PRO A 69 12.39 -5.97 2.93
C PRO A 69 13.37 -5.30 1.97
N PHE A 70 13.38 -3.98 1.85
CA PHE A 70 14.30 -3.23 1.00
C PHE A 70 15.22 -2.33 1.82
N GLU A 71 16.34 -1.91 1.26
CA GLU A 71 17.28 -0.98 1.91
C GLU A 71 16.64 0.40 2.15
N ASP A 72 15.86 0.89 1.18
CA ASP A 72 15.06 2.11 1.26
C ASP A 72 13.71 1.87 0.54
N GLY A 73 12.82 2.85 0.50
CA GLY A 73 11.59 2.81 -0.28
C GLY A 73 10.47 1.96 0.34
N ASN A 74 10.66 1.39 1.54
CA ASN A 74 9.68 0.47 2.14
C ASN A 74 8.31 1.11 2.34
N LYS A 75 8.26 2.32 2.90
CA LYS A 75 7.00 3.07 3.14
C LYS A 75 6.24 3.29 1.83
N ARG A 76 6.96 3.81 0.82
CA ARG A 76 6.46 4.06 -0.52
C ARG A 76 5.97 2.77 -1.20
N THR A 77 6.71 1.68 -1.05
CA THR A 77 6.39 0.37 -1.65
C THR A 77 5.12 -0.21 -1.04
N ALA A 78 5.03 -0.19 0.30
CA ALA A 78 3.87 -0.66 1.02
C ALA A 78 2.60 0.12 0.62
N PHE A 79 2.72 1.44 0.50
CA PHE A 79 1.64 2.31 0.05
C PHE A 79 1.18 1.97 -1.37
N VAL A 80 2.09 2.03 -2.36
CA VAL A 80 1.73 1.81 -3.77
C VAL A 80 1.18 0.40 -4.00
N THR A 81 1.73 -0.61 -3.32
CA THR A 81 1.20 -1.99 -3.37
C THR A 81 -0.24 -2.04 -2.87
N THR A 82 -0.51 -1.44 -1.71
CA THR A 82 -1.86 -1.41 -1.11
C THR A 82 -2.87 -0.65 -1.96
N ASP A 83 -2.51 0.56 -2.41
CA ASP A 83 -3.39 1.42 -3.20
C ASP A 83 -3.66 0.82 -4.61
N SER A 84 -2.65 0.22 -5.25
CA SER A 84 -2.83 -0.46 -6.54
C SER A 84 -3.81 -1.63 -6.44
N PHE A 85 -3.73 -2.42 -5.37
CA PHE A 85 -4.68 -3.51 -5.11
C PHE A 85 -6.10 -2.99 -4.87
N LEU A 86 -6.25 -1.91 -4.10
CA LEU A 86 -7.55 -1.28 -3.89
C LEU A 86 -8.15 -0.79 -5.21
N ARG A 87 -7.33 -0.22 -6.11
CA ARG A 87 -7.77 0.25 -7.45
C ARG A 87 -8.34 -0.87 -8.29
N LEU A 88 -7.73 -2.05 -8.30
CA LEU A 88 -8.27 -3.23 -8.97
C LEU A 88 -9.63 -3.67 -8.41
N ASN A 89 -9.90 -3.33 -7.14
CA ASN A 89 -11.15 -3.55 -6.43
C ASN A 89 -12.12 -2.35 -6.46
N ARG A 90 -11.94 -1.38 -7.38
CA ARG A 90 -12.79 -0.16 -7.51
C ARG A 90 -12.73 0.77 -6.29
N LEU A 91 -11.65 0.71 -5.54
CA LEU A 91 -11.37 1.51 -4.35
C LEU A 91 -10.04 2.24 -4.52
N LYS A 92 -9.73 3.23 -3.69
CA LYS A 92 -8.37 3.77 -3.56
C LYS A 92 -8.19 4.38 -2.17
N LEU A 93 -6.95 4.62 -1.78
CA LEU A 93 -6.65 5.46 -0.62
C LEU A 93 -6.77 6.93 -1.01
N ASP A 94 -7.47 7.70 -0.20
CA ASP A 94 -7.55 9.15 -0.25
C ASP A 94 -6.65 9.71 0.85
N ILE A 95 -5.35 9.83 0.54
CA ILE A 95 -4.33 10.31 1.46
C ILE A 95 -4.01 11.76 1.13
N LYS A 96 -4.11 12.63 2.13
CA LYS A 96 -3.67 14.02 2.00
C LYS A 96 -2.17 14.09 2.16
N ALA A 97 -1.52 14.86 1.31
CA ALA A 97 -0.11 15.19 1.42
C ALA A 97 0.12 16.61 0.93
N GLU A 98 0.92 17.37 1.67
CA GLU A 98 1.26 18.75 1.32
C GLU A 98 2.77 18.93 1.25
N LYS A 99 3.24 19.78 0.32
CA LYS A 99 4.67 20.00 0.11
C LYS A 99 5.37 20.71 1.28
N LYS A 100 4.64 21.55 2.01
CA LYS A 100 5.20 22.47 3.01
C LYS A 100 4.87 22.09 4.45
N THR A 101 3.84 21.27 4.64
CA THR A 101 3.38 20.89 5.96
C THR A 101 3.15 19.40 6.00
N THR A 102 3.52 18.81 7.14
CA THR A 102 3.32 17.40 7.38
C THR A 102 1.90 17.15 7.85
N THR A 103 1.08 16.52 7.00
CA THR A 103 -0.32 16.18 7.35
C THR A 103 -0.39 15.00 8.32
N GLU A 104 -1.56 14.81 8.96
CA GLU A 104 -1.78 13.67 9.86
C GLU A 104 -1.75 12.32 9.13
N ASP A 105 -2.17 12.28 7.86
CA ASP A 105 -2.16 11.05 7.07
C ASP A 105 -0.72 10.62 6.77
N GLU A 106 0.15 11.57 6.45
CA GLU A 106 1.58 11.29 6.28
C GLU A 106 2.21 10.83 7.62
N LYS A 107 1.86 11.51 8.73
CA LYS A 107 2.27 11.10 10.10
C LYS A 107 1.91 9.65 10.38
N PHE A 108 0.75 9.20 9.93
CA PHE A 108 0.35 7.82 10.11
C PHE A 108 1.36 6.83 9.51
N PHE A 109 1.86 7.08 8.29
CA PHE A 109 2.82 6.19 7.63
C PHE A 109 4.18 6.16 8.34
N TRP A 110 4.70 7.30 8.80
CA TRP A 110 5.94 7.30 9.60
C TRP A 110 5.76 6.62 10.96
N GLN A 111 4.63 6.86 11.63
CA GLN A 111 4.32 6.20 12.89
C GLN A 111 4.20 4.67 12.70
N ASN A 112 3.57 4.21 11.61
CA ASN A 112 3.51 2.78 11.28
C ASN A 112 4.90 2.21 10.97
N ALA A 113 5.74 2.93 10.22
CA ALA A 113 7.12 2.53 9.94
C ALA A 113 7.96 2.39 11.23
N ASN A 114 7.72 3.27 12.21
CA ASN A 114 8.36 3.26 13.52
C ASN A 114 7.69 2.33 14.54
N ASN A 115 6.81 1.41 14.10
CA ASN A 115 6.09 0.46 14.95
C ASN A 115 5.19 1.08 16.03
N GLN A 116 4.75 2.33 15.82
CA GLN A 116 3.88 3.07 16.75
C GLN A 116 2.39 2.89 16.45
N LYS A 117 2.05 2.14 15.39
CA LYS A 117 0.67 1.77 15.04
C LYS A 117 0.47 0.27 15.23
N SER A 118 -0.68 -0.08 15.79
CA SER A 118 -1.15 -1.46 15.84
C SER A 118 -1.88 -1.86 14.55
N ALA A 119 -2.07 -3.16 14.34
CA ALA A 119 -2.89 -3.66 13.24
C ALA A 119 -4.32 -3.09 13.27
N GLU A 120 -4.92 -2.97 14.46
CA GLU A 120 -6.27 -2.42 14.62
C GLU A 120 -6.33 -0.93 14.24
N GLN A 121 -5.33 -0.14 14.64
CA GLN A 121 -5.24 1.27 14.25
C GLN A 121 -5.03 1.43 12.75
N THR A 122 -4.22 0.58 12.13
CA THR A 122 -4.03 0.56 10.67
C THR A 122 -5.29 0.12 9.93
N LYS A 123 -6.04 -0.85 10.47
CA LYS A 123 -7.34 -1.25 9.93
C LYS A 123 -8.34 -0.11 9.97
N GLN A 124 -8.41 0.60 11.09
CA GLN A 124 -9.29 1.76 11.24
C GLN A 124 -8.92 2.88 10.27
N PHE A 125 -7.62 3.19 10.17
CA PHE A 125 -7.11 4.16 9.21
C PHE A 125 -7.51 3.80 7.76
N LEU A 126 -7.33 2.55 7.35
CA LEU A 126 -7.76 2.07 6.03
C LEU A 126 -9.27 2.26 5.82
N LYS A 127 -10.10 1.93 6.82
CA LYS A 127 -11.56 2.11 6.72
C LYS A 127 -11.96 3.58 6.53
N GLU A 128 -11.25 4.51 7.14
CA GLU A 128 -11.51 5.95 7.04
C GLU A 128 -11.05 6.53 5.69
N HIS A 129 -9.92 6.07 5.17
CA HIS A 129 -9.26 6.68 3.99
C HIS A 129 -9.57 5.94 2.68
N ILE A 130 -10.28 4.82 2.71
CA ILE A 130 -10.68 4.12 1.49
C ILE A 130 -11.94 4.75 0.88
N VAL A 131 -11.81 5.23 -0.34
CA VAL A 131 -12.88 5.85 -1.14
C VAL A 131 -13.12 5.09 -2.45
N PRO A 132 -14.30 5.21 -3.09
CA PRO A 132 -14.55 4.62 -4.40
C PRO A 132 -13.64 5.20 -5.49
N ALA A 133 -13.18 4.35 -6.41
CA ALA A 133 -12.37 4.73 -7.56
C ALA A 133 -12.85 4.05 -8.84
N ARG A 134 -12.48 4.62 -9.99
CA ARG A 134 -12.66 3.95 -11.28
C ARG A 134 -11.70 2.76 -11.36
N LYS A 135 -12.20 1.59 -11.77
CA LYS A 135 -11.34 0.42 -11.98
C LYS A 135 -10.39 0.69 -13.16
N PRO A 136 -9.08 0.48 -12.99
CA PRO A 136 -8.14 0.53 -14.10
C PRO A 136 -8.33 -0.66 -15.04
N THR A 137 -7.84 -0.54 -16.28
CA THR A 137 -7.92 -1.55 -17.33
C THR A 137 -6.83 -2.63 -17.20
N SER A 138 -5.78 -2.37 -16.43
CA SER A 138 -4.67 -3.31 -16.18
C SER A 138 -4.02 -3.08 -14.81
N VAL A 139 -3.16 -4.02 -14.42
CA VAL A 139 -2.34 -3.93 -13.21
C VAL A 139 -1.34 -2.79 -13.33
N GLU A 140 -0.72 -2.64 -14.50
CA GLU A 140 0.25 -1.58 -14.79
C GLU A 140 -0.39 -0.21 -14.65
N GLN A 141 -1.60 -0.04 -15.18
CA GLN A 141 -2.35 1.21 -15.02
C GLN A 141 -2.72 1.48 -13.56
N ALA A 142 -3.05 0.44 -12.77
CA ALA A 142 -3.32 0.61 -11.34
C ALA A 142 -2.10 1.18 -10.60
N ILE A 143 -0.91 0.64 -10.89
CA ILE A 143 0.37 1.06 -10.31
C ILE A 143 0.73 2.48 -10.75
N GLU A 144 0.63 2.76 -12.04
CA GLU A 144 0.94 4.08 -12.60
C GLU A 144 0.02 5.16 -12.04
N GLN A 145 -1.28 4.90 -11.95
CA GLN A 145 -2.23 5.84 -11.34
C GLN A 145 -1.93 6.05 -9.85
N SER A 146 -1.60 4.99 -9.12
CA SER A 146 -1.21 5.09 -7.71
C SER A 146 0.01 5.99 -7.52
N ILE A 147 1.04 5.82 -8.35
CA ILE A 147 2.26 6.64 -8.30
C ILE A 147 1.98 8.09 -8.72
N GLN A 148 1.23 8.30 -9.80
CA GLN A 148 0.96 9.64 -10.35
C GLN A 148 0.06 10.47 -9.44
N GLU A 149 -1.03 9.90 -8.94
CA GLU A 149 -1.99 10.63 -8.09
C GLU A 149 -1.41 10.96 -6.70
N ASN A 150 -0.43 10.17 -6.23
CA ASN A 150 0.15 10.31 -4.89
C ASN A 150 1.62 10.78 -4.93
N SER A 151 2.07 11.42 -6.02
CA SER A 151 3.48 11.80 -6.18
C SER A 151 4.01 12.63 -5.01
N GLN A 152 3.23 13.60 -4.52
CA GLN A 152 3.63 14.43 -3.38
C GLN A 152 3.79 13.60 -2.09
N LEU A 153 2.88 12.67 -1.82
CA LEU A 153 3.00 11.75 -0.69
C LEU A 153 4.28 10.91 -0.83
N LEU A 154 4.55 10.37 -2.02
CA LEU A 154 5.72 9.54 -2.26
C LEU A 154 7.03 10.33 -2.07
N GLU A 155 7.09 11.58 -2.52
CA GLU A 155 8.21 12.48 -2.24
C GLU A 155 8.40 12.67 -0.73
N ASN A 156 7.33 12.97 0.00
CA ASN A 156 7.38 13.22 1.43
C ASN A 156 7.82 11.97 2.22
N LEU A 157 7.37 10.78 1.81
CA LEU A 157 7.77 9.50 2.42
C LEU A 157 9.22 9.07 2.08
N ALA A 158 9.87 9.72 1.11
CA ALA A 158 11.28 9.50 0.78
C ALA A 158 12.24 10.35 1.62
N ALA A 159 11.75 11.44 2.23
CA ALA A 159 12.57 12.50 2.81
C ALA A 159 13.11 12.25 4.24
N GLU A 160 13.25 10.99 4.66
CA GLU A 160 13.83 10.62 5.98
C GLU A 160 14.83 9.47 5.86
#